data_AF-A0A3C0FY96-F1
#
_entry.id   AF-A0A3C0FY96-F1
#
_cell.length_a   1.000
_cell.length_b   1.000
_cell.length_c   1.000
_cell.angle_alpha   90.00
_cell.angle_beta   90.00
_cell.angle_gamma   90.00
#
_symmetry.space_group_name_H-M   'P 1'
#
loop_
_entity.id
_entity.type
_entity.pdbx_description
1 polymer ?
#
loop_
_entity_poly.entity_id
_entity_poly.type
_entity_poly.pdbx_seq_one_letter_code
_entity_poly.pdbx_strand_id
1 'polypeptide(L)'
;MPRKKTGNSVLDEAISRVSCIYEEGHRIVVSFSTGKDSTVLLEICIMAAQMTGNLPVDVVLRDEELMFPGTYEFAERVAQRPEVRMTWLVAHQPIINVYDRNNPYFWVMDNELDSSQWMREPPSWATHIKEQHIEAMTTPDRFPLQTDQKLYAAIG
;
A
#
# COMPACT_ATOMS: atom_id res chain seq x y z
N MET A 1 5.84 31.16 -16.83
CA MET A 1 5.27 31.73 -15.58
C MET A 1 6.39 31.93 -14.57
N PRO A 2 6.51 33.10 -13.92
CA PRO A 2 7.47 33.29 -12.84
C PRO A 2 7.08 32.42 -11.63
N ARG A 3 8.09 31.86 -10.93
CA ARG A 3 7.87 31.08 -9.71
C ARG A 3 7.41 32.03 -8.59
N LYS A 4 6.28 31.73 -7.94
CA LYS A 4 5.75 32.46 -6.77
C LYS A 4 6.13 31.71 -5.51
N LYS A 5 6.75 32.39 -4.53
CA LYS A 5 6.98 31.82 -3.19
C LYS A 5 5.68 31.90 -2.39
N THR A 6 5.22 30.77 -1.87
CA THR A 6 3.97 30.67 -1.08
C THR A 6 4.19 30.88 0.42
N GLY A 7 5.41 30.63 0.91
CA GLY A 7 5.73 30.67 2.35
C GLY A 7 5.53 29.33 3.07
N ASN A 8 4.87 28.37 2.42
CA ASN A 8 4.62 27.03 2.95
C ASN A 8 5.72 26.06 2.54
N SER A 9 6.01 25.07 3.39
CA SER A 9 6.89 23.96 3.03
C SER A 9 6.18 22.96 2.12
N VAL A 10 6.95 22.09 1.47
CA VAL A 10 6.40 20.98 0.68
C VAL A 10 5.57 20.05 1.55
N LEU A 11 5.97 19.87 2.82
CA LEU A 11 5.23 19.06 3.78
C LEU A 11 3.86 19.67 4.10
N ASP A 12 3.82 20.98 4.36
CA ASP A 12 2.56 21.68 4.67
C ASP A 12 1.57 21.57 3.51
N GLU A 13 2.05 21.76 2.27
CA GLU A 13 1.23 21.66 1.07
C GLU A 13 0.78 20.22 0.76
N ALA A 14 1.59 19.22 1.13
CA ALA A 14 1.23 17.83 0.96
C ALA A 14 0.14 17.42 1.96
N ILE A 15 0.30 17.75 3.24
CA ILE A 15 -0.70 17.51 4.28
C ILE A 15 -2.00 18.22 3.93
N SER A 16 -1.94 19.52 3.58
CA SER A 16 -3.12 20.31 3.19
C SER A 16 -3.92 19.67 2.04
N ARG A 17 -3.23 19.15 1.02
CA ARG A 17 -3.90 18.50 -0.12
C ARG A 17 -4.57 17.18 0.27
N VAL A 18 -3.95 16.40 1.14
CA VAL A 18 -4.55 15.16 1.63
C VAL A 18 -5.71 15.46 2.59
N SER A 19 -5.58 16.46 3.46
CA SER A 19 -6.66 16.91 4.35
C SER A 19 -7.91 17.33 3.57
N CYS A 20 -7.75 18.07 2.46
CA CYS A 20 -8.86 18.45 1.59
C CYS A 20 -9.66 17.25 1.08
N ILE A 21 -8.96 16.18 0.65
CA ILE A 21 -9.62 14.95 0.15
C ILE A 21 -10.41 14.26 1.27
N TYR A 22 -9.86 14.24 2.49
CA TYR A 22 -10.58 13.71 3.66
C TYR A 22 -11.78 14.57 4.07
N GLU A 23 -11.65 15.90 4.05
CA GLU A 23 -12.73 16.84 4.37
C GLU A 23 -13.87 16.79 3.33
N GLU A 24 -13.55 16.52 2.07
CA GLU A 24 -14.52 16.22 1.00
C GLU A 24 -15.21 14.87 1.18
N GLY A 25 -14.84 14.10 2.21
CA GLY A 25 -15.41 12.80 2.53
C GLY A 25 -14.99 11.70 1.55
N HIS A 26 -13.91 11.88 0.81
CA HIS A 26 -13.39 10.87 -0.12
C HIS A 26 -12.50 9.85 0.58
N ARG A 27 -12.38 8.66 -0.01
CA ARG A 27 -11.61 7.55 0.56
C ARG A 27 -10.22 7.50 -0.06
N ILE A 28 -9.19 7.45 0.78
CA ILE A 28 -7.80 7.33 0.37
C ILE A 28 -7.28 5.96 0.80
N VAL A 29 -6.62 5.25 -0.11
CA VAL A 29 -5.92 4.00 0.19
C VAL A 29 -4.46 4.17 -0.20
N VAL A 30 -3.56 4.02 0.76
CA VAL A 30 -2.10 4.12 0.51
C VAL A 30 -1.58 2.80 -0.03
N SER A 31 -1.01 2.82 -1.24
CA SER A 31 -0.25 1.70 -1.79
C SER A 31 1.12 1.65 -1.13
N PHE A 32 1.25 0.81 -0.09
CA PHE A 32 2.43 0.75 0.76
C PHE A 32 3.38 -0.35 0.30
N SER A 33 4.48 0.09 -0.33
CA SER A 33 5.55 -0.78 -0.84
C SER A 33 6.65 -1.06 0.18
N THR A 34 6.51 -0.57 1.42
CA THR A 34 7.57 -0.55 2.46
C THR A 34 8.81 0.29 2.13
N GLY A 35 8.86 0.88 0.94
CA GLY A 35 9.90 1.81 0.53
C GLY A 35 9.78 3.19 1.18
N LYS A 36 10.82 4.02 1.03
CA LYS A 36 10.87 5.36 1.62
C LYS A 36 9.73 6.28 1.19
N ASP A 37 9.35 6.25 -0.09
CA ASP A 37 8.39 7.22 -0.64
C ASP A 37 6.96 6.89 -0.19
N SER A 38 6.56 5.62 -0.31
CA SER A 38 5.30 5.13 0.26
C SER A 38 5.23 5.25 1.79
N THR A 39 6.37 5.18 2.50
CA THR A 39 6.43 5.45 3.94
C THR A 39 6.17 6.93 4.25
N VAL A 40 6.82 7.86 3.54
CA VAL A 40 6.59 9.30 3.70
C VAL A 40 5.12 9.64 3.37
N LEU A 41 4.58 9.05 2.31
CA LEU A 41 3.19 9.23 1.93
C LEU A 41 2.22 8.72 3.00
N LEU A 42 2.50 7.56 3.59
CA LEU A 42 1.72 7.03 4.70
C LEU A 42 1.70 7.99 5.90
N GLU A 43 2.87 8.53 6.30
CA GLU A 43 2.92 9.49 7.42
C GLU A 43 2.14 10.77 7.10
N ILE A 44 2.22 11.29 5.87
CA ILE A 44 1.42 12.45 5.44
C ILE A 44 -0.08 12.14 5.54
N CYS A 45 -0.50 10.96 5.08
CA CYS A 45 -1.89 10.52 5.19
C CYS A 45 -2.34 10.35 6.64
N ILE A 46 -1.48 9.86 7.54
CA ILE A 46 -1.78 9.73 8.98
C ILE A 46 -1.93 11.12 9.61
N MET A 47 -1.02 12.05 9.33
CA MET A 47 -1.10 13.43 9.83
C MET A 47 -2.41 14.10 9.38
N ALA A 48 -2.73 14.01 8.09
CA ALA A 48 -3.96 14.59 7.54
C ALA A 48 -5.24 13.91 8.11
N ALA A 49 -5.25 12.59 8.23
CA ALA A 49 -6.37 11.85 8.80
C ALA A 49 -6.58 12.17 10.28
N GLN A 50 -5.50 12.31 11.06
CA GLN A 50 -5.55 12.73 12.46
C GLN A 50 -6.13 14.14 12.61
N MET A 51 -5.74 15.08 11.74
CA MET A 51 -6.24 16.46 11.75
C MET A 51 -7.72 16.58 11.38
N THR A 52 -8.21 15.69 10.52
CA THR A 52 -9.58 15.73 9.98
C THR A 52 -10.54 14.74 10.65
N GLY A 53 -10.05 13.94 11.60
CA GLY A 53 -10.86 12.93 12.30
C GLY A 53 -11.17 11.67 11.48
N ASN A 54 -10.35 11.37 10.46
CA ASN A 54 -10.54 10.26 9.51
C ASN A 54 -9.61 9.06 9.75
N LEU A 55 -9.03 8.92 10.96
CA LEU A 55 -8.30 7.70 11.31
C LEU A 55 -9.25 6.49 11.49
N PRO A 56 -8.76 5.26 11.25
CA PRO A 56 -7.43 4.91 10.72
C PRO A 56 -7.32 5.06 9.20
N VAL A 57 -6.10 5.24 8.70
CA VAL A 57 -5.76 5.30 7.26
C VAL A 57 -5.85 3.90 6.67
N ASP A 58 -6.56 3.75 5.55
CA ASP A 58 -6.56 2.50 4.78
C ASP A 58 -5.24 2.35 4.02
N VAL A 59 -4.61 1.20 4.18
CA VAL A 59 -3.31 0.87 3.58
C VAL A 59 -3.42 -0.46 2.87
N VAL A 60 -2.84 -0.59 1.68
CA VAL A 60 -2.74 -1.86 0.96
C VAL A 60 -1.28 -2.19 0.70
N LEU A 61 -0.88 -3.41 1.04
CA LEU A 61 0.42 -3.98 0.71
C LEU A 61 0.20 -5.22 -0.14
N ARG A 62 0.99 -5.35 -1.20
CA ARG A 62 1.06 -6.57 -2.00
C ARG A 62 2.36 -7.30 -1.68
N ASP A 63 2.20 -8.53 -1.25
CA ASP A 63 3.27 -9.42 -0.85
C ASP A 63 4.06 -9.89 -2.08
N GLU A 64 5.39 -9.86 -1.99
CA GLU A 64 6.32 -10.33 -3.02
C GLU A 64 7.13 -11.57 -2.60
N GLU A 65 6.83 -12.17 -1.44
CA GLU A 65 7.51 -13.30 -0.78
C GLU A 65 8.98 -13.04 -0.40
N LEU A 66 9.75 -12.48 -1.33
CA LEU A 66 11.15 -12.14 -1.20
C LEU A 66 11.36 -10.62 -1.19
N MET A 67 11.64 -10.07 -0.02
CA MET A 67 12.10 -8.68 0.16
C MET A 67 13.38 -8.67 0.99
N PHE A 68 14.06 -7.53 1.00
CA PHE A 68 15.28 -7.34 1.80
C PHE A 68 15.00 -7.66 3.29
N PRO A 69 15.94 -8.29 4.02
CA PRO A 69 15.75 -8.60 5.44
C PRO A 69 15.41 -7.35 6.27
N GLY A 70 14.43 -7.44 7.17
CA GLY A 70 13.94 -6.30 7.96
C GLY A 70 12.73 -5.58 7.35
N THR A 71 12.49 -5.76 6.04
CA THR A 71 11.39 -5.10 5.34
C THR A 71 10.03 -5.66 5.76
N TYR A 72 9.93 -6.97 5.97
CA TYR A 72 8.70 -7.62 6.43
C TYR A 72 8.37 -7.25 7.86
N GLU A 73 9.37 -7.29 8.73
CA GLU A 73 9.25 -6.86 10.11
C GLU A 73 8.85 -5.39 10.19
N PHE A 74 9.29 -4.56 9.25
CA PHE A 74 8.82 -3.18 9.13
C PHE A 74 7.35 -3.10 8.71
N ALA A 75 6.95 -3.85 7.68
CA ALA A 75 5.56 -3.93 7.24
C ALA A 75 4.62 -4.39 8.37
N GLU A 76 5.02 -5.41 9.12
CA GLU A 76 4.27 -5.93 10.27
C GLU A 76 4.18 -4.90 11.40
N ARG A 77 5.27 -4.19 11.73
CA ARG A 77 5.23 -3.09 12.69
C ARG A 77 4.28 -1.98 12.25
N VAL A 78 4.24 -1.66 10.95
CA VAL A 78 3.30 -0.67 10.40
C VAL A 78 1.86 -1.17 10.48
N ALA A 79 1.61 -2.45 10.18
CA ALA A 79 0.29 -3.07 10.28
C ALA A 79 -0.27 -3.07 11.71
N GLN A 80 0.61 -3.08 12.72
CA GLN A 80 0.25 -3.03 14.14
C GLN A 80 -0.03 -1.62 14.68
N ARG A 81 0.18 -0.57 13.87
CA ARG A 81 -0.08 0.81 14.29
C ARG A 81 -1.59 1.06 14.40
N PRO A 82 -2.09 1.67 15.49
CA PRO A 82 -3.51 1.96 15.64
C PRO A 82 -4.05 2.94 14.59
N GLU A 83 -3.19 3.75 13.97
CA GLU A 83 -3.53 4.68 12.91
C GLU A 83 -3.69 4.02 11.54
N VAL A 84 -3.36 2.73 11.42
CA VAL A 84 -3.28 2.00 10.14
C VAL A 84 -4.30 0.87 10.10
N ARG A 85 -5.09 0.83 9.02
CA ARG A 85 -5.91 -0.32 8.64
C ARG A 85 -5.28 -0.98 7.41
N MET A 86 -4.42 -1.97 7.64
CA MET A 86 -3.71 -2.63 6.55
C MET A 86 -4.50 -3.80 5.94
N THR A 87 -4.55 -3.82 4.62
CA THR A 87 -4.95 -4.98 3.80
C THR A 87 -3.69 -5.57 3.18
N TRP A 88 -3.34 -6.80 3.56
CA TRP A 88 -2.18 -7.52 3.06
C TRP A 88 -2.62 -8.51 1.99
N LEU A 89 -2.12 -8.36 0.76
CA LEU A 89 -2.56 -9.12 -0.40
C LEU A 89 -1.48 -10.09 -0.87
N VAL A 90 -1.87 -11.35 -1.06
CA VAL A 90 -1.05 -12.37 -1.74
C VAL A 90 -1.72 -12.67 -3.06
N ALA A 91 -1.06 -12.34 -4.18
CA ALA A 91 -1.66 -12.46 -5.51
C ALA A 91 -1.09 -13.60 -6.36
N HIS A 92 -0.13 -14.36 -5.83
CA HIS A 92 0.49 -15.49 -6.53
C HIS A 92 1.01 -15.13 -7.92
N GLN A 93 1.58 -13.93 -8.03
CA GLN A 93 1.99 -13.37 -9.29
C GLN A 93 3.36 -13.87 -9.75
N PRO A 94 3.60 -13.91 -11.06
CA PRO A 94 4.93 -14.06 -11.58
C PRO A 94 5.70 -12.73 -11.48
N ILE A 95 6.89 -12.78 -10.92
CA ILE A 95 7.91 -11.72 -11.00
C ILE A 95 8.91 -12.14 -12.08
N ILE A 96 9.29 -11.21 -12.96
CA ILE A 96 10.27 -11.50 -14.01
C ILE A 96 11.62 -11.81 -13.36
N ASN A 97 12.12 -13.02 -13.62
CA ASN A 97 13.46 -13.41 -13.25
C ASN A 97 14.44 -12.97 -14.35
N VAL A 98 15.14 -11.86 -14.10
CA VAL A 98 16.11 -11.30 -15.05
C VAL A 98 17.44 -12.07 -15.10
N TYR A 99 17.64 -13.04 -14.21
CA TYR A 99 18.90 -13.77 -14.05
C TYR A 99 18.90 -15.13 -14.75
N ASP A 100 17.74 -15.69 -15.08
CA ASP A 100 17.61 -16.98 -15.77
C ASP A 100 16.59 -16.88 -16.90
N ARG A 101 17.05 -17.04 -18.14
CA ARG A 101 16.17 -17.03 -19.32
C ARG A 101 15.44 -18.35 -19.53
N ASN A 102 15.92 -19.46 -18.96
CA ASN A 102 15.25 -20.75 -19.02
C ASN A 102 14.10 -20.80 -18.00
N ASN A 103 14.27 -20.13 -16.87
CA ASN A 103 13.26 -19.96 -15.82
C ASN A 103 12.91 -18.47 -15.65
N PRO A 104 12.17 -17.87 -16.62
CA PRO A 104 11.98 -16.42 -16.72
C PRO A 104 11.07 -15.83 -15.64
N TYR A 105 10.50 -16.65 -14.77
CA TYR A 105 9.58 -16.21 -13.71
C TYR A 105 9.95 -16.82 -12.37
N PHE A 106 9.83 -15.99 -11.33
CA PHE A 106 9.69 -16.42 -9.95
C PHE A 106 8.22 -16.24 -9.55
N TRP A 107 7.58 -17.28 -9.04
CA TRP A 107 6.18 -17.22 -8.62
C TRP A 107 6.11 -16.96 -7.13
N VAL A 108 5.50 -15.83 -6.75
CA VAL A 108 5.33 -15.43 -5.35
C VAL A 108 4.38 -16.40 -4.66
N MET A 109 4.82 -17.03 -3.57
CA MET A 109 4.08 -18.02 -2.78
C MET A 109 3.36 -19.01 -3.71
N ASP A 110 4.12 -19.67 -4.58
CA ASP A 110 3.59 -20.51 -5.64
C ASP A 110 2.58 -21.55 -5.09
N ASN A 111 1.34 -21.47 -5.57
CA ASN A 111 0.24 -22.36 -5.16
C ASN A 111 0.40 -23.80 -5.68
N GLU A 112 1.30 -24.04 -6.61
CA GLU A 112 1.63 -25.38 -7.09
C GLU A 112 2.70 -26.07 -6.23
N LEU A 113 3.36 -25.32 -5.34
CA LEU A 113 4.39 -25.83 -4.42
C LEU A 113 3.83 -26.07 -3.02
N ASP A 114 4.51 -26.92 -2.26
CA ASP A 114 4.27 -27.04 -0.83
C ASP A 114 4.76 -25.77 -0.12
N SER A 115 4.03 -25.27 0.89
CA SER A 115 4.38 -24.00 1.54
C SER A 115 5.71 -24.05 2.30
N SER A 116 6.21 -25.25 2.63
CA SER A 116 7.58 -25.46 3.15
C SER A 116 8.67 -25.09 2.14
N GLN A 117 8.33 -24.94 0.86
CA GLN A 117 9.24 -24.47 -0.18
C GLN A 117 9.21 -22.94 -0.36
N TRP A 118 8.23 -22.26 0.23
CA TRP A 118 8.19 -20.81 0.24
C TRP A 118 9.31 -20.25 1.13
N MET A 119 9.82 -19.08 0.78
CA MET A 119 10.87 -18.40 1.55
C MET A 119 10.36 -17.93 2.92
N ARG A 120 9.05 -17.67 3.00
CA ARG A 120 8.32 -17.40 4.25
C ARG A 120 6.82 -17.55 4.05
N GLU A 121 6.10 -17.63 5.16
CA GLU A 121 4.66 -17.54 5.19
C GLU A 121 4.19 -16.06 5.25
N PRO A 122 3.04 -15.72 4.66
CA PRO A 122 2.38 -14.43 4.91
C PRO A 122 1.78 -14.40 6.33
N PRO A 123 1.42 -13.21 6.85
CA PRO A 123 0.63 -13.11 8.06
C PRO A 123 -0.68 -13.91 7.93
N SER A 124 -1.16 -14.52 9.02
CA SER A 124 -2.37 -15.37 9.00
C SER A 124 -3.67 -14.65 8.60
N TRP A 125 -3.66 -13.31 8.59
CA TRP A 125 -4.76 -12.45 8.18
C TRP A 125 -4.60 -11.91 6.74
N ALA A 126 -3.56 -12.34 6.03
CA ALA A 126 -3.37 -11.99 4.62
C ALA A 126 -4.54 -12.51 3.77
N THR A 127 -4.90 -11.74 2.75
CA THR A 127 -5.96 -12.08 1.79
C THR A 127 -5.33 -12.56 0.50
N HIS A 128 -5.62 -13.80 0.13
CA HIS A 128 -5.24 -14.36 -1.16
C HIS A 128 -6.22 -13.88 -2.24
N ILE A 129 -5.70 -13.34 -3.34
CA ILE A 129 -6.49 -12.80 -4.44
C ILE A 129 -6.22 -13.54 -5.75
N LYS A 130 -7.20 -13.52 -6.65
CA LYS A 130 -7.07 -14.16 -7.98
C LYS A 130 -6.42 -13.22 -8.99
N GLU A 131 -6.55 -11.92 -8.78
CA GLU A 131 -6.04 -10.89 -9.66
C GLU A 131 -4.52 -10.76 -9.51
N GLN A 132 -3.79 -11.06 -10.59
CA GLN A 132 -2.32 -10.97 -10.62
C GLN A 132 -1.79 -9.60 -11.09
N HIS A 133 -2.66 -8.67 -11.47
CA HIS A 133 -2.29 -7.33 -11.95
C HIS A 133 -2.38 -6.30 -10.83
N ILE A 134 -1.50 -5.29 -10.87
CA ILE A 134 -1.27 -4.36 -9.76
C ILE A 134 -2.47 -3.43 -9.51
N GLU A 135 -3.26 -3.15 -10.54
CA GLU A 135 -4.43 -2.28 -10.47
C GLU A 135 -5.54 -2.88 -9.60
N ALA A 136 -5.54 -4.20 -9.37
CA ALA A 136 -6.48 -4.88 -8.49
C ALA A 136 -6.21 -4.67 -6.99
N MET A 137 -5.10 -4.02 -6.63
CA MET A 137 -4.78 -3.69 -5.25
C MET A 137 -5.81 -2.73 -4.66
N THR A 138 -6.26 -1.73 -5.42
CA THR A 138 -7.13 -0.66 -4.93
C THR A 138 -8.34 -0.52 -5.82
N THR A 139 -9.39 -1.29 -5.52
CA THR A 139 -10.66 -1.27 -6.25
C THR A 139 -11.83 -0.93 -5.32
N PRO A 140 -12.96 -0.41 -5.85
CA PRO A 140 -14.17 -0.20 -5.05
C PRO A 140 -14.72 -1.49 -4.42
N ASP A 141 -14.50 -2.65 -5.03
CA ASP A 141 -14.92 -3.94 -4.44
C ASP A 141 -14.10 -4.29 -3.19
N ARG A 142 -12.82 -3.90 -3.17
CA ARG A 142 -11.91 -4.15 -2.04
C ARG A 142 -11.97 -3.06 -0.97
N PHE A 143 -12.23 -1.84 -1.40
CA PHE A 143 -12.41 -0.67 -0.55
C PHE A 143 -13.78 -0.03 -0.84
N PRO A 144 -14.88 -0.60 -0.32
CA PRO A 144 -16.23 -0.13 -0.58
C PRO A 144 -16.42 1.35 -0.28
N LEU A 145 -17.12 2.03 -1.16
CA LEU A 145 -17.40 3.46 -1.07
C LEU A 145 -18.84 3.68 -0.59
N GLN A 146 -19.05 4.73 0.21
CA GLN A 146 -20.38 5.28 0.44
C GLN A 146 -20.85 6.05 -0.80
N THR A 147 -22.16 6.33 -0.88
CA THR A 147 -22.76 7.09 -1.98
C THR A 147 -22.04 8.44 -2.14
N ASP A 148 -21.63 8.77 -3.36
CA ASP A 148 -20.89 9.98 -3.78
C ASP A 148 -19.39 10.08 -3.42
N GLN A 149 -18.81 9.06 -2.76
CA GLN A 149 -17.37 9.04 -2.51
C GLN A 149 -16.56 8.68 -3.76
N LYS A 150 -15.36 9.25 -3.87
CA LYS A 150 -14.32 8.79 -4.80
C LYS A 150 -13.26 7.98 -4.06
N LEU A 151 -12.69 6.99 -4.73
CA LEU A 151 -11.55 6.22 -4.27
C LEU A 151 -10.26 6.80 -4.85
N TYR A 152 -9.33 7.16 -3.98
CA TYR A 152 -8.00 7.62 -4.35
C TYR A 152 -6.96 6.57 -3.97
N ALA A 153 -6.31 5.98 -4.98
CA ALA A 153 -5.09 5.22 -4.78
C ALA A 153 -3.92 6.20 -4.60
N ALA A 154 -3.40 6.31 -3.38
CA ALA A 154 -2.26 7.16 -3.06
C ALA A 154 -0.96 6.34 -3.28
N ILE A 155 -0.15 6.77 -4.24
CA ILE A 155 1.07 6.07 -4.68
C ILE A 155 2.26 7.02 -4.45
N GLY A 156 3.30 6.51 -3.78
CA GLY A 156 4.52 7.22 -3.42
C GLY A 156 5.74 6.44 -3.85
#